data_AF-A0A929K6Z5-F1
#
_entry.id   AF-A0A929K6Z5-F1
#
_cell.length_a   1.000
_cell.length_b   1.000
_cell.length_c   1.000
_cell.angle_alpha   90.00
_cell.angle_beta   90.00
_cell.angle_gamma   90.00
#
_symmetry.space_group_name_H-M   'P 1'
#
loop_
_entity.id
_entity.type
_entity.pdbx_description
1 polymer ?
#
loop_
_entity_poly.entity_id
_entity_poly.type
_entity_poly.pdbx_seq_one_letter_code
_entity_poly.pdbx_strand_id
1 'polypeptide(L)'
;FVEGGKGELRLETPTGLGRIDILLIYQGHKYIIETKINRSSLDKTVEKAIDQLCGKYLLTEQVDEGYVVIFDLKTKVGELCTPQKHQVDGKEILSFNIGIGR
;
A
#
# COMPACT_ATOMS: atom_id res chain seq x y z
N PHE A 1 -11.60 13.66 -0.24
CA PHE A 1 -11.67 14.86 0.62
C PHE A 1 -12.54 14.52 1.81
N VAL A 2 -12.05 14.73 3.03
CA VAL A 2 -12.82 14.52 4.26
C VAL A 2 -13.52 15.83 4.63
N GLU A 3 -14.82 15.77 4.88
CA GLU A 3 -15.62 16.91 5.32
C GLU A 3 -15.06 17.51 6.63
N GLY A 4 -14.94 18.84 6.70
CA GLY A 4 -14.46 19.54 7.90
C GLY A 4 -12.94 19.60 8.10
N GLY A 5 -12.13 19.30 7.06
CA GLY A 5 -10.68 19.56 7.08
C GLY A 5 -9.85 18.63 7.98
N LYS A 6 -10.43 17.52 8.44
CA LYS A 6 -9.78 16.55 9.35
C LYS A 6 -8.98 15.45 8.65
N GLY A 7 -8.78 15.59 7.34
CA GLY A 7 -8.03 14.62 6.55
C GLY A 7 -7.11 15.30 5.55
N GLU A 8 -5.96 14.67 5.32
CA GLU A 8 -4.95 15.13 4.37
C GLU A 8 -4.57 13.98 3.44
N LEU A 9 -4.50 14.26 2.14
CA LEU A 9 -3.98 13.33 1.14
C LEU A 9 -2.68 13.91 0.59
N ARG A 10 -1.60 13.13 0.69
CA ARG A 10 -0.31 13.45 0.08
C ARG A 10 0.08 12.35 -0.89
N LEU A 11 0.53 12.75 -2.06
CA LEU A 11 1.07 11.86 -3.07
C LEU A 11 2.57 12.04 -3.13
N GLU A 12 3.31 10.96 -3.44
CA GLU A 12 4.74 11.02 -3.72
C GLU A 12 5.54 11.69 -2.59
N THR A 13 5.18 11.38 -1.33
CA THR A 13 5.73 12.03 -0.14
C THR A 13 7.15 11.55 0.13
N PRO A 14 8.17 12.43 0.10
CA PRO A 14 9.54 12.02 0.40
C PRO A 14 9.67 11.63 1.89
N THR A 15 10.45 10.59 2.15
CA THR A 15 10.86 10.17 3.50
C THR A 15 12.39 10.12 3.55
N GLY A 16 12.95 9.90 4.74
CA GLY A 16 14.40 9.70 4.89
C GLY A 16 14.96 8.47 4.18
N LEU A 17 14.10 7.50 3.83
CA LEU A 17 14.51 6.21 3.24
C LEU A 17 13.88 5.94 1.86
N GLY A 18 13.04 6.84 1.34
CA GLY A 18 12.41 6.68 0.03
C GLY A 18 11.30 7.69 -0.22
N ARG A 19 10.26 7.25 -0.95
CA ARG A 19 9.12 8.08 -1.32
C ARG A 19 7.85 7.25 -1.25
N ILE A 20 6.93 7.66 -0.38
CA ILE A 20 5.62 7.03 -0.22
C ILE A 20 4.75 7.42 -1.41
N ASP A 21 4.14 6.44 -2.09
CA ASP A 21 3.22 6.70 -3.19
C ASP A 21 1.99 7.49 -2.71
N ILE A 22 1.31 7.00 -1.67
CA ILE A 22 0.14 7.66 -1.08
C ILE A 22 0.21 7.62 0.45
N LEU A 23 0.11 8.79 1.06
CA LEU A 23 -0.08 8.98 2.50
C LEU A 23 -1.42 9.66 2.74
N LEU A 24 -2.33 8.94 3.40
CA LEU A 24 -3.57 9.50 3.92
C LEU A 24 -3.40 9.75 5.43
N ILE A 25 -3.75 10.94 5.88
CA ILE A 25 -3.83 11.26 7.31
C ILE A 25 -5.29 11.51 7.62
N TYR A 26 -5.84 10.82 8.62
CA TYR A 26 -7.21 11.04 9.08
C TYR A 26 -7.29 10.89 10.59
N GLN A 27 -7.84 11.91 11.26
CA GLN A 27 -7.93 11.96 12.72
C GLN A 27 -6.61 11.64 13.44
N GLY A 28 -5.49 12.16 12.93
CA GLY A 28 -4.16 11.93 13.50
C GLY A 28 -3.52 10.57 13.16
N HIS A 29 -4.25 9.67 12.50
CA HIS A 29 -3.73 8.37 12.05
C HIS A 29 -3.18 8.49 10.64
N LYS A 30 -2.04 7.83 10.39
CA LYS A 30 -1.41 7.78 9.07
C LYS A 30 -1.70 6.41 8.43
N TYR A 31 -2.13 6.45 7.19
CA TYR A 31 -2.41 5.27 6.36
C TYR A 31 -1.49 5.35 5.14
N ILE A 32 -0.52 4.43 5.09
CA ILE A 32 0.53 4.42 4.07
C ILE A 32 0.20 3.32 3.05
N ILE A 33 0.12 3.71 1.79
CA ILE A 33 -0.25 2.82 0.70
C ILE A 33 0.89 2.79 -0.31
N GLU A 34 1.42 1.59 -0.55
CA GLU A 34 2.38 1.30 -1.61
C GLU A 34 1.66 0.71 -2.82
N THR A 35 1.95 1.21 -4.02
CA THR A 35 1.34 0.73 -5.26
C THR A 35 2.35 -0.01 -6.13
N LYS A 36 1.91 -1.08 -6.81
CA LYS A 36 2.72 -1.78 -7.81
C LYS A 36 1.88 -2.23 -9.00
N ILE A 37 2.52 -2.35 -10.16
CA ILE A 37 1.95 -3.06 -11.31
C ILE A 37 2.55 -4.46 -11.35
N ASN A 38 1.71 -5.50 -11.21
CA ASN A 38 2.14 -6.87 -11.48
C ASN A 38 2.14 -7.16 -12.98
N ARG A 39 3.30 -7.56 -13.49
CA ARG A 39 3.49 -7.98 -14.89
C ARG A 39 3.89 -9.46 -15.00
N SER A 40 4.18 -10.12 -13.88
CA SER A 40 4.76 -11.47 -13.87
C SER A 40 4.22 -12.31 -12.72
N SER A 41 4.92 -12.42 -11.61
CA SER A 41 4.53 -13.20 -10.45
C SER A 41 3.90 -12.29 -9.41
N LEU A 42 2.63 -12.54 -9.10
CA LEU A 42 1.88 -11.78 -8.10
C LEU A 42 2.57 -11.89 -6.74
N ASP A 43 2.88 -13.11 -6.29
CA ASP A 43 3.52 -13.37 -5.00
C ASP A 43 4.83 -12.60 -4.83
N LYS A 44 5.73 -12.65 -5.82
CA LYS A 44 6.99 -11.90 -5.79
C LYS A 44 6.79 -10.38 -5.82
N THR A 45 5.71 -9.92 -6.45
CA THR A 45 5.39 -8.48 -6.49
C THR A 45 4.88 -8.02 -5.12
N VAL A 46 4.03 -8.83 -4.47
CA VAL A 46 3.52 -8.59 -3.12
C VAL A 46 4.66 -8.59 -2.11
N GLU A 47 5.51 -9.62 -2.11
CA GLU A 47 6.67 -9.74 -1.21
C GLU A 47 7.56 -8.49 -1.27
N LYS A 48 7.98 -8.09 -2.48
CA LYS A 48 8.80 -6.88 -2.67
C LYS A 48 8.12 -5.59 -2.22
N ALA A 49 6.80 -5.49 -2.41
CA ALA A 49 6.03 -4.33 -1.96
C ALA A 49 5.98 -4.27 -0.44
N ILE A 50 5.78 -5.41 0.23
CA ILE A 50 5.79 -5.52 1.69
C ILE A 50 7.17 -5.17 2.24
N ASP A 51 8.25 -5.72 1.69
CA ASP A 51 9.63 -5.42 2.11
C ASP A 51 9.93 -3.92 2.04
N GLN A 52 9.53 -3.29 0.93
CA GLN A 52 9.72 -1.85 0.73
C GLN A 52 8.88 -1.04 1.74
N LEU A 53 7.61 -1.39 1.91
CA LEU A 53 6.67 -0.70 2.79
C LEU A 53 7.15 -0.77 4.25
N CYS A 54 7.46 -1.96 4.76
CA CYS A 54 7.93 -2.18 6.12
C CYS A 54 9.30 -1.54 6.35
N GLY A 55 10.27 -1.85 5.50
CA GLY A 55 11.67 -1.47 5.70
C GLY A 55 11.95 0.02 5.50
N LYS A 56 11.10 0.74 4.76
CA LYS A 56 11.34 2.15 4.43
C LYS A 56 10.30 3.12 4.97
N TYR A 57 9.02 2.76 4.98
CA TYR A 57 7.95 3.75 5.17
C TYR A 57 7.30 3.62 6.53
N LEU A 58 6.87 2.42 6.91
CA LEU A 58 6.28 2.20 8.23
C LEU A 58 7.29 2.51 9.34
N LEU A 59 8.56 2.16 9.10
CA LEU A 59 9.67 2.50 9.99
C LEU A 59 9.86 4.02 10.16
N THR A 60 9.94 4.78 9.06
CA THR A 60 10.19 6.23 9.13
C THR A 60 9.01 7.00 9.69
N GLU A 61 7.80 6.55 9.41
CA GLU A 61 6.57 7.21 9.85
C GLU A 61 6.08 6.76 11.23
N GLN A 62 6.78 5.77 11.83
CA GLN A 62 6.49 5.18 13.13
C GLN A 62 5.05 4.66 13.24
N VAL A 63 4.65 3.84 12.26
CA VAL A 63 3.33 3.22 12.20
C VAL A 63 3.44 1.70 12.10
N ASP A 64 2.39 1.00 12.53
CA ASP A 64 2.36 -0.46 12.60
C ASP A 64 1.49 -1.10 11.50
N GLU A 65 0.70 -0.29 10.79
CA GLU A 65 -0.22 -0.75 9.76
C GLU A 65 0.13 -0.16 8.40
N GLY A 66 -0.03 -0.95 7.34
CA GLY A 66 0.22 -0.52 5.97
C GLY A 66 -0.61 -1.25 4.93
N TYR A 67 -0.66 -0.67 3.73
CA TYR A 67 -1.46 -1.21 2.63
C TYR A 67 -0.61 -1.38 1.39
N VAL A 68 -0.81 -2.50 0.70
CA VAL A 68 -0.21 -2.75 -0.61
C VAL A 68 -1.34 -2.85 -1.63
N VAL A 69 -1.26 -2.07 -2.70
CA VAL A 69 -2.22 -2.14 -3.82
C VAL A 69 -1.49 -2.60 -5.06
N ILE A 70 -1.80 -3.81 -5.51
CA ILE A 70 -1.26 -4.39 -6.73
C ILE A 70 -2.28 -4.25 -7.85
N PHE A 71 -1.87 -3.60 -8.93
CA PHE A 71 -2.61 -3.59 -10.19
C PHE A 71 -2.11 -4.71 -11.09
N ASP A 72 -2.92 -5.73 -11.30
CA ASP A 72 -2.51 -6.95 -12.01
C ASP A 72 -3.03 -7.00 -13.45
N LEU A 73 -2.09 -7.09 -14.40
CA LEU A 73 -2.39 -7.21 -15.83
C LEU A 73 -2.94 -8.59 -16.21
N LYS A 74 -2.78 -9.60 -15.35
CA LYS A 74 -3.22 -10.97 -15.62
C LYS A 74 -4.63 -11.25 -15.10
N THR A 75 -5.08 -10.48 -14.12
CA THR A 75 -6.44 -10.53 -13.57
C THR A 75 -7.33 -9.57 -14.36
N LYS A 76 -8.52 -10.02 -14.78
CA LYS A 76 -9.42 -9.19 -15.60
C LYS A 76 -10.05 -8.07 -14.80
N VAL A 77 -10.29 -6.93 -15.46
CA VAL A 77 -11.10 -5.85 -14.87
C VAL A 77 -12.46 -6.39 -14.43
N GLY A 78 -12.85 -6.05 -13.20
CA GLY A 78 -14.13 -6.47 -12.60
C GLY A 78 -14.08 -7.81 -11.87
N GLU A 79 -12.98 -8.57 -11.99
CA GLU A 79 -12.78 -9.76 -11.18
C GLU A 79 -12.51 -9.37 -9.72
N LEU A 80 -13.28 -9.95 -8.79
CA LEU A 80 -13.16 -9.65 -7.37
C LEU A 80 -12.05 -10.50 -6.75
N CYS A 81 -11.01 -9.85 -6.24
CA CYS A 81 -9.96 -10.51 -5.46
C CYS A 81 -10.16 -10.23 -3.97
N THR A 82 -10.10 -11.28 -3.16
CA THR A 82 -10.15 -11.15 -1.70
C THR A 82 -8.84 -10.52 -1.18
N PRO A 83 -8.91 -9.44 -0.39
CA PRO A 83 -7.73 -8.88 0.26
C PRO A 83 -7.02 -9.91 1.14
N GLN A 84 -5.69 -9.87 1.16
CA GLN A 84 -4.87 -10.78 1.96
C GLN A 84 -4.21 -10.03 3.11
N LYS A 85 -4.25 -10.61 4.31
CA LYS A 85 -3.55 -10.09 5.49
C LYS A 85 -2.18 -10.72 5.61
N HIS A 86 -1.20 -9.92 5.98
CA HIS A 86 0.18 -10.34 6.23
C HIS A 86 0.65 -9.77 7.57
N GLN A 87 1.50 -10.54 8.25
CA GLN A 87 2.16 -10.13 9.50
C GLN A 87 3.66 -10.25 9.28
N VAL A 88 4.38 -9.13 9.34
CA VAL A 88 5.83 -9.06 9.10
C VAL A 88 6.46 -8.18 10.16
N ASP A 89 7.36 -8.73 10.98
CA ASP A 89 8.08 -8.02 12.05
C ASP A 89 7.15 -7.20 12.99
N GLY A 90 5.99 -7.74 13.31
CA GLY A 90 4.98 -7.09 14.16
C GLY A 90 4.15 -6.00 13.47
N LYS A 91 4.30 -5.84 12.15
CA LYS A 91 3.48 -4.94 11.31
C LYS A 91 2.32 -5.70 10.67
N GLU A 92 1.12 -5.11 10.69
CA GLU A 92 -0.05 -5.63 9.98
C GLU A 92 -0.16 -4.99 8.59
N ILE A 93 -0.10 -5.82 7.55
CA ILE A 93 -0.23 -5.37 6.17
C ILE A 93 -1.48 -5.97 5.53
N LEU A 94 -2.27 -5.13 4.87
CA LEU A 94 -3.37 -5.59 4.02
C LEU A 94 -3.02 -5.35 2.55
N SER A 95 -2.96 -6.43 1.77
CA SER A 95 -2.71 -6.33 0.33
C SER A 95 -4.00 -6.51 -0.47
N PHE A 96 -4.21 -5.62 -1.45
CA PHE A 96 -5.27 -5.67 -2.43
C PHE A 96 -4.69 -6.05 -3.79
N ASN A 97 -5.35 -6.98 -4.49
CA ASN A 97 -5.10 -7.23 -5.90
C ASN A 97 -6.27 -6.64 -6.71
N ILE A 98 -5.97 -5.79 -7.68
CA ILE A 98 -6.94 -5.12 -8.54
C ILE A 98 -6.65 -5.54 -9.97
N GLY A 99 -7.56 -6.29 -10.58
CA GLY A 99 -7.46 -6.67 -11.98
C GLY A 99 -7.56 -5.47 -12.92
N ILE A 100 -6.55 -5.29 -13.75
CA ILE A 100 -6.49 -4.27 -14.82
C ILE A 100 -6.24 -4.89 -16.20
N GLY A 101 -6.26 -6.23 -16.29
CA GLY A 101 -6.21 -6.97 -17.54
C GLY A 101 -7.47 -6.76 -18.38
N ARG A 102 -7.29 -6.73 -19.70
CA ARG A 102 -8.39 -6.65 -20.68
C ARG A 102 -8.86 -8.04 -21.09
#